data_AF-A0A2V8E9H3-F1
#
_entry.id   AF-A0A2V8E9H3-F1
#
_cell.length_a   1.000
_cell.length_b   1.000
_cell.length_c   1.000
_cell.angle_alpha   90.00
_cell.angle_beta   90.00
_cell.angle_gamma   90.00
#
_symmetry.space_group_name_H-M   'P 1'
#
loop_
_entity.id
_entity.type
_entity.pdbx_description
1 polymer ?
#
loop_
_entity_poly.entity_id
_entity_poly.type
_entity_poly.pdbx_seq_one_letter_code
_entity_poly.pdbx_strand_id
1 'polypeptide(L)'
;MRTYSLWPLGLAALVGVPILMSVLTSAQAGGGPGTSQPRAASKPRISPVTDAQPDEKRRQLVTAFSGSLPDNAFRTLLQLPPLVEAVSDQSTLSPRHRELLILRTAWLCGNQPLWSYHAERARKTGLTARDLHRVAEGPEAGWEGTEATLLRFADQLYRNSSVTDAIWKALAASYDLFHLMDAVETVNHFTVLSMLFNSFGVQPDSGTSDRLPTDVAYKVTVPAREPPLAVARVEPVPGDGIAVGRTFARHAQLNQARGPRANFINRVSTLQPKYREMLILRIGWDCRAEYEWAQHVGRVGRAREHGLDPVNIAEGPDAKAWDPLERAILRAVDELFRDTMVSDRTWSELAQRFDTGLMMTAVFTASSYRATSMSLNALGVQLEPGDERFPKVTSR
;
A
#
# COMPACT_ATOMS: atom_id res chain seq x y z
N MET A 1 -12.33 15.62 91.94
CA MET A 1 -12.59 17.03 91.54
C MET A 1 -12.39 17.15 90.03
N ARG A 2 -13.43 17.62 89.29
CA ARG A 2 -13.42 18.46 88.07
C ARG A 2 -12.47 18.07 86.90
N THR A 3 -12.92 17.52 85.76
CA THR A 3 -13.65 18.09 84.58
C THR A 3 -12.78 18.58 83.41
N TYR A 4 -13.14 18.13 82.18
CA TYR A 4 -12.90 18.67 80.80
C TYR A 4 -11.44 18.72 80.28
N SER A 5 -11.10 18.68 78.98
CA SER A 5 -11.68 18.34 77.66
C SER A 5 -10.61 18.71 76.63
N LEU A 6 -10.47 17.99 75.50
CA LEU A 6 -10.47 18.49 74.10
C LEU A 6 -9.79 17.52 73.12
N TRP A 7 -10.51 17.26 72.02
CA TRP A 7 -10.12 16.49 70.83
C TRP A 7 -9.17 17.26 69.88
N PRO A 8 -8.54 16.58 68.91
CA PRO A 8 -9.01 16.68 67.50
C PRO A 8 -9.13 15.29 66.80
N LEU A 9 -10.19 15.04 66.01
CA LEU A 9 -10.21 15.04 64.52
C LEU A 9 -9.07 14.18 63.93
N GLY A 10 -9.25 12.98 63.35
CA GLY A 10 -10.26 12.51 62.40
C GLY A 10 -9.77 12.76 60.96
N LEU A 11 -9.26 11.75 60.25
CA LEU A 11 -9.40 11.58 58.78
C LEU A 11 -8.87 10.23 58.24
N ALA A 12 -9.79 9.51 57.59
CA ALA A 12 -9.68 8.69 56.37
C ALA A 12 -8.62 7.56 56.25
N ALA A 13 -9.13 6.33 56.23
CA ALA A 13 -8.46 5.15 55.68
C ALA A 13 -8.29 5.28 54.16
N LEU A 14 -7.05 5.22 53.67
CA LEU A 14 -6.73 5.03 52.25
C LEU A 14 -6.67 3.54 51.95
N VAL A 15 -7.67 3.07 51.20
CA VAL A 15 -7.70 1.75 50.56
C VAL A 15 -6.63 1.74 49.46
N GLY A 16 -5.58 0.93 49.64
CA GLY A 16 -4.54 0.73 48.64
C GLY A 16 -5.10 0.02 47.42
N VAL A 17 -5.13 0.73 46.28
CA VAL A 17 -5.40 0.13 44.96
C VAL A 17 -4.11 -0.57 44.51
N PRO A 18 -4.14 -1.87 44.18
CA PRO A 18 -2.96 -2.55 43.67
C PRO A 18 -2.64 -2.03 42.27
N ILE A 19 -1.44 -1.46 42.12
CA ILE A 19 -0.88 -1.07 40.83
C ILE A 19 -0.59 -2.37 40.08
N LEU A 20 -1.47 -2.75 39.15
CA LEU A 20 -1.15 -3.73 38.12
C LEU A 20 0.00 -3.17 37.29
N MET A 21 1.21 -3.69 37.49
CA MET A 21 2.26 -3.58 36.48
C MET A 21 1.80 -4.36 35.25
N SER A 22 1.27 -3.65 34.28
CA SER A 22 1.06 -4.16 32.92
C SER A 22 2.41 -4.58 32.37
N VAL A 23 2.66 -5.89 32.33
CA VAL A 23 3.71 -6.45 31.48
C VAL A 23 3.29 -6.09 30.06
N LEU A 24 3.95 -5.09 29.47
CA LEU A 24 3.93 -4.85 28.04
C LEU A 24 4.53 -6.09 27.41
N THR A 25 3.66 -7.02 26.99
CA THR A 25 4.03 -8.04 26.03
C THR A 25 4.54 -7.30 24.80
N SER A 26 5.83 -7.47 24.52
CA SER A 26 6.42 -7.15 23.23
C SER A 26 5.49 -7.71 22.15
N ALA A 27 4.94 -6.86 21.30
CA ALA A 27 4.20 -7.31 20.13
C ALA A 27 5.08 -8.31 19.39
N GLN A 28 4.58 -9.54 19.25
CA GLN A 28 5.21 -10.56 18.40
C GLN A 28 5.57 -9.92 17.05
N ALA A 29 6.73 -10.29 16.51
CA ALA A 29 7.12 -10.02 15.14
C ALA A 29 5.92 -10.28 14.21
N GLY A 30 5.27 -9.20 13.76
CA GLY A 30 4.02 -9.28 13.03
C GLY A 30 4.25 -9.99 11.70
N GLY A 31 3.41 -10.98 11.37
CA GLY A 31 3.49 -11.68 10.10
C GLY A 31 3.37 -10.72 8.91
N GLY A 32 3.89 -11.11 7.73
CA GLY A 32 3.79 -10.30 6.50
C GLY A 32 2.36 -10.15 5.93
N PRO A 33 2.19 -9.45 4.80
CA PRO A 33 0.88 -9.20 4.18
C PRO A 33 0.09 -10.49 3.96
N GLY A 34 -1.17 -10.59 4.37
CA GLY A 34 -1.97 -11.81 4.19
C GLY A 34 -1.90 -12.85 5.33
N THR A 35 -1.27 -12.53 6.47
CA THR A 35 -1.45 -13.33 7.70
C THR A 35 -2.79 -13.10 8.39
N SER A 36 -3.40 -11.94 8.17
CA SER A 36 -4.70 -11.55 8.68
C SER A 36 -5.40 -10.67 7.65
N GLN A 37 -6.72 -10.75 7.56
CA GLN A 37 -7.47 -9.90 6.65
C GLN A 37 -7.36 -8.43 7.09
N PRO A 38 -6.96 -7.51 6.20
CA PRO A 38 -7.07 -6.09 6.44
C PRO A 38 -8.49 -5.69 6.87
N ARG A 39 -8.60 -4.84 7.89
CA ARG A 39 -9.88 -4.29 8.34
C ARG A 39 -9.87 -2.78 8.18
N ALA A 40 -10.52 -2.30 7.11
CA ALA A 40 -10.69 -0.87 6.86
C ALA A 40 -11.40 -0.17 8.03
N ALA A 41 -11.19 1.14 8.16
CA ALA A 41 -11.92 1.95 9.13
C ALA A 41 -13.44 1.90 8.84
N SER A 42 -14.24 1.71 9.89
CA SER A 42 -15.71 1.63 9.79
C SER A 42 -16.39 2.98 9.56
N LYS A 43 -15.62 4.08 9.62
CA LYS A 43 -16.06 5.45 9.38
C LYS A 43 -14.97 6.20 8.58
N PRO A 44 -15.36 7.21 7.78
CA PRO A 44 -14.39 8.07 7.10
C PRO A 44 -13.43 8.75 8.08
N ARG A 45 -12.12 8.60 7.83
CA ARG A 45 -11.09 9.46 8.44
C ARG A 45 -10.92 10.75 7.65
N ILE A 46 -11.10 10.67 6.32
CA ILE A 46 -11.15 11.82 5.42
C ILE A 46 -12.52 11.85 4.77
N SER A 47 -13.31 12.87 5.12
CA SER A 47 -14.66 13.05 4.58
C SER A 47 -14.62 13.32 3.06
N PRO A 48 -15.47 12.65 2.25
CA PRO A 48 -15.64 12.98 0.85
C PRO A 48 -16.06 14.45 0.65
N VAL A 49 -15.56 15.09 -0.41
CA VAL A 49 -16.01 16.44 -0.82
C VAL A 49 -17.48 16.40 -1.25
N THR A 50 -18.29 17.32 -0.73
CA THR A 50 -19.71 17.49 -1.09
C THR A 50 -19.89 18.59 -2.14
N ASP A 51 -20.98 18.52 -2.91
CA ASP A 51 -21.29 19.48 -3.98
C ASP A 51 -21.54 20.91 -3.46
N ALA A 52 -21.76 21.06 -2.15
CA ALA A 52 -21.95 22.35 -1.49
C ALA A 52 -20.64 23.12 -1.24
N GLN A 53 -19.46 22.52 -1.47
CA GLN A 53 -18.17 23.17 -1.24
C GLN A 53 -17.73 24.01 -2.46
N PRO A 54 -17.52 25.33 -2.32
CA PRO A 54 -17.16 26.19 -3.45
C PRO A 54 -15.66 26.10 -3.77
N ASP A 55 -15.29 25.28 -4.76
CA ASP A 55 -13.94 25.28 -5.36
C ASP A 55 -14.06 25.03 -6.88
N GLU A 56 -13.63 26.02 -7.67
CA GLU A 56 -13.66 25.96 -9.15
C GLU A 56 -12.78 24.84 -9.70
N LYS A 57 -11.59 24.61 -9.12
CA LYS A 57 -10.70 23.52 -9.56
C LYS A 57 -11.33 22.15 -9.30
N ARG A 58 -12.00 21.99 -8.15
CA ARG A 58 -12.73 20.74 -7.86
C ARG A 58 -13.91 20.55 -8.80
N ARG A 59 -14.68 21.60 -9.11
CA ARG A 59 -15.79 21.52 -10.08
C ARG A 59 -15.30 21.10 -11.48
N GLN A 60 -14.17 21.65 -11.92
CA GLN A 60 -13.55 21.26 -13.19
C GLN A 60 -13.14 19.79 -13.19
N LEU A 61 -12.50 19.31 -12.12
CA LEU A 61 -12.14 17.90 -12.00
C LEU A 61 -13.36 16.97 -11.95
N VAL A 62 -14.43 17.34 -11.22
CA VAL A 62 -15.70 16.58 -11.21
C VAL A 62 -16.28 16.47 -12.62
N THR A 63 -16.27 17.56 -13.38
CA THR A 63 -16.82 17.58 -14.74
C THR A 63 -15.95 16.79 -15.72
N ALA A 64 -14.62 16.85 -15.56
CA ALA A 64 -13.67 16.20 -16.45
C ALA A 64 -13.43 14.72 -16.10
N PHE A 65 -13.81 14.27 -14.91
CA PHE A 65 -13.52 12.92 -14.46
C PHE A 65 -14.41 11.89 -15.17
N SER A 66 -13.80 11.11 -16.05
CA SER A 66 -14.36 9.93 -16.70
C SER A 66 -13.76 8.62 -16.18
N GLY A 67 -13.07 8.68 -15.03
CA GLY A 67 -12.24 7.58 -14.51
C GLY A 67 -13.02 6.45 -13.82
N SER A 68 -12.30 5.42 -13.41
CA SER A 68 -12.82 4.17 -12.86
C SER A 68 -12.85 4.11 -11.33
N LEU A 69 -12.92 5.25 -10.65
CA LEU A 69 -12.98 5.27 -9.19
C LEU A 69 -14.44 5.17 -8.70
N PRO A 70 -14.68 4.52 -7.55
CA PRO A 70 -15.92 4.70 -6.79
C PRO A 70 -16.15 6.20 -6.48
N ASP A 71 -17.39 6.67 -6.42
CA ASP A 71 -17.71 8.09 -6.24
C ASP A 71 -17.19 8.63 -4.91
N ASN A 72 -17.44 7.91 -3.80
CA ASN A 72 -16.89 8.28 -2.49
C ASN A 72 -15.37 8.33 -2.51
N ALA A 73 -14.72 7.42 -3.25
CA ALA A 73 -13.27 7.40 -3.35
C ALA A 73 -12.74 8.61 -4.12
N PHE A 74 -13.31 8.89 -5.29
CA PHE A 74 -13.01 10.08 -6.09
C PHE A 74 -13.17 11.36 -5.26
N ARG A 75 -14.31 11.50 -4.57
CA ARG A 75 -14.62 12.65 -3.71
C ARG A 75 -13.71 12.76 -2.48
N THR A 76 -13.23 11.66 -1.92
CA THR A 76 -12.20 11.69 -0.87
C THR A 76 -10.85 12.15 -1.43
N LEU A 77 -10.44 11.66 -2.60
CA LEU A 77 -9.18 12.09 -3.22
C LEU A 77 -9.20 13.57 -3.64
N LEU A 78 -10.36 14.15 -3.96
CA LEU A 78 -10.51 15.58 -4.24
C LEU A 78 -10.16 16.50 -3.05
N GLN A 79 -9.98 15.97 -1.83
CA GLN A 79 -9.40 16.74 -0.72
C GLN A 79 -7.94 17.14 -1.02
N LEU A 80 -7.24 16.37 -1.85
CA LEU A 80 -5.93 16.68 -2.40
C LEU A 80 -5.98 16.49 -3.93
N PRO A 81 -6.54 17.45 -4.69
CA PRO A 81 -6.85 17.31 -6.11
C PRO A 81 -5.74 16.73 -7.00
N PRO A 82 -4.43 17.05 -6.80
CA PRO A 82 -3.37 16.44 -7.58
C PRO A 82 -3.29 14.90 -7.48
N LEU A 83 -3.87 14.27 -6.46
CA LEU A 83 -3.95 12.80 -6.37
C LEU A 83 -4.94 12.19 -7.36
N VAL A 84 -6.00 12.90 -7.73
CA VAL A 84 -6.97 12.43 -8.73
C VAL A 84 -6.29 12.29 -10.10
N GLU A 85 -5.51 13.30 -10.48
CA GLU A 85 -4.73 13.30 -11.73
C GLU A 85 -3.64 12.23 -11.74
N ALA A 86 -3.22 11.74 -10.56
CA ALA A 86 -2.20 10.70 -10.40
C ALA A 86 -2.72 9.25 -10.57
N VAL A 87 -4.04 9.07 -10.75
CA VAL A 87 -4.71 7.78 -10.97
C VAL A 87 -4.95 7.59 -12.47
N SER A 88 -4.65 6.38 -12.99
CA SER A 88 -4.81 6.05 -14.42
C SER A 88 -5.60 4.75 -14.59
N ASP A 89 -6.40 4.66 -15.65
CA ASP A 89 -7.29 3.52 -15.95
C ASP A 89 -6.97 2.77 -17.25
N GLN A 90 -5.80 2.97 -17.84
CA GLN A 90 -5.43 2.31 -19.10
C GLN A 90 -4.87 0.90 -18.88
N SER A 91 -5.20 -0.05 -19.76
CA SER A 91 -4.65 -1.41 -19.74
C SER A 91 -4.85 -2.11 -21.09
N THR A 92 -3.89 -2.94 -21.47
CA THR A 92 -3.90 -3.86 -22.63
C THR A 92 -4.52 -5.23 -22.29
N LEU A 93 -4.78 -5.52 -21.01
CA LEU A 93 -5.45 -6.76 -20.62
C LEU A 93 -6.89 -6.78 -21.14
N SER A 94 -7.39 -8.00 -21.40
CA SER A 94 -8.83 -8.18 -21.63
C SER A 94 -9.61 -7.65 -20.42
N PRO A 95 -10.79 -7.02 -20.62
CA PRO A 95 -11.59 -6.50 -19.51
C PRO A 95 -11.84 -7.56 -18.42
N ARG A 96 -12.13 -8.80 -18.82
CA ARG A 96 -12.34 -9.92 -17.90
C ARG A 96 -11.11 -10.24 -17.05
N HIS A 97 -9.94 -10.39 -17.67
CA HIS A 97 -8.71 -10.72 -16.94
C HIS A 97 -8.27 -9.58 -16.02
N ARG A 98 -8.50 -8.33 -16.45
CA ARG A 98 -8.27 -7.16 -15.61
C ARG A 98 -9.17 -7.17 -14.38
N GLU A 99 -10.48 -7.38 -14.54
CA GLU A 99 -11.42 -7.42 -13.41
C GLU A 99 -11.10 -8.57 -12.42
N LEU A 100 -10.60 -9.73 -12.90
CA LEU A 100 -10.12 -10.80 -12.01
C LEU A 100 -8.95 -10.36 -11.12
N LEU A 101 -7.94 -9.68 -11.69
CA LEU A 101 -6.82 -9.14 -10.92
C LEU A 101 -7.30 -8.07 -9.93
N ILE A 102 -8.21 -7.20 -10.35
CA ILE A 102 -8.73 -6.11 -9.52
C ILE A 102 -9.49 -6.68 -8.32
N LEU A 103 -10.47 -7.56 -8.56
CA LEU A 103 -11.27 -8.16 -7.50
C LEU A 103 -10.43 -9.02 -6.56
N ARG A 104 -9.47 -9.79 -7.08
CA ARG A 104 -8.56 -10.58 -6.24
C ARG A 104 -7.72 -9.66 -5.36
N THR A 105 -7.16 -8.59 -5.93
CA THR A 105 -6.39 -7.59 -5.18
C THR A 105 -7.25 -6.90 -4.12
N ALA A 106 -8.49 -6.53 -4.44
CA ALA A 106 -9.42 -5.92 -3.48
C ALA A 106 -9.74 -6.88 -2.32
N TRP A 107 -9.94 -8.18 -2.60
CA TRP A 107 -10.14 -9.19 -1.55
C TRP A 107 -8.89 -9.39 -0.67
N LEU A 108 -7.71 -9.53 -1.28
CA LEU A 108 -6.43 -9.66 -0.58
C LEU A 108 -6.20 -8.47 0.38
N CYS A 109 -6.54 -7.27 -0.09
CA CYS A 109 -6.42 -6.02 0.62
C CYS A 109 -7.60 -5.69 1.55
N GLY A 110 -8.62 -6.54 1.65
CA GLY A 110 -9.84 -6.26 2.43
C GLY A 110 -10.56 -4.96 2.04
N ASN A 111 -10.47 -4.54 0.77
CA ASN A 111 -10.98 -3.25 0.33
C ASN A 111 -12.43 -3.32 -0.16
N GLN A 112 -13.35 -2.92 0.70
CA GLN A 112 -14.78 -2.99 0.45
C GLN A 112 -15.27 -2.07 -0.71
N PRO A 113 -14.87 -0.78 -0.80
CA PRO A 113 -15.33 0.10 -1.87
C PRO A 113 -14.93 -0.37 -3.27
N LEU A 114 -13.68 -0.81 -3.46
CA LEU A 114 -13.21 -1.33 -4.75
C LEU A 114 -13.93 -2.63 -5.12
N TRP A 115 -14.11 -3.55 -4.17
CA TRP A 115 -14.88 -4.76 -4.44
C TRP A 115 -16.30 -4.43 -4.92
N SER A 116 -17.00 -3.57 -4.20
CA SER A 116 -18.38 -3.19 -4.53
C SER A 116 -18.51 -2.56 -5.91
N TYR A 117 -17.58 -1.67 -6.28
CA TYR A 117 -17.57 -1.01 -7.57
C TYR A 117 -17.19 -1.96 -8.72
N HIS A 118 -16.17 -2.80 -8.53
CA HIS A 118 -15.68 -3.69 -9.57
C HIS A 118 -16.54 -4.94 -9.76
N ALA A 119 -17.28 -5.39 -8.75
CA ALA A 119 -18.20 -6.52 -8.88
C ALA A 119 -19.31 -6.27 -9.92
N GLU A 120 -19.84 -5.04 -10.00
CA GLU A 120 -20.81 -4.67 -11.04
C GLU A 120 -20.17 -4.69 -12.44
N ARG A 121 -18.95 -4.14 -12.56
CA ARG A 121 -18.21 -4.07 -13.83
C ARG A 121 -17.79 -5.45 -14.33
N ALA A 122 -17.31 -6.30 -13.43
CA ALA A 122 -16.96 -7.69 -13.69
C ALA A 122 -18.12 -8.45 -14.35
N ARG A 123 -19.36 -8.23 -13.92
CA ARG A 123 -20.53 -8.86 -14.56
C ARG A 123 -20.72 -8.46 -16.02
N LYS A 124 -20.36 -7.23 -16.39
CA LYS A 124 -20.36 -6.75 -17.79
C LYS A 124 -19.31 -7.46 -18.65
N THR A 125 -18.38 -8.19 -18.04
CA THR A 125 -17.36 -9.03 -18.70
C THR A 125 -17.70 -10.54 -18.64
N GLY A 126 -18.92 -10.88 -18.21
CA GLY A 126 -19.39 -12.27 -18.12
C GLY A 126 -19.01 -13.01 -16.84
N LEU A 127 -18.52 -12.33 -15.79
CA LEU A 127 -18.33 -12.95 -14.48
C LEU A 127 -19.68 -13.09 -13.76
N THR A 128 -19.99 -14.30 -13.30
CA THR A 128 -21.22 -14.61 -12.53
C THR A 128 -21.06 -14.31 -11.05
N ALA A 129 -22.16 -14.33 -10.28
CA ALA A 129 -22.09 -14.21 -8.81
C ALA A 129 -21.22 -15.32 -8.18
N ARG A 130 -21.27 -16.53 -8.73
CA ARG A 130 -20.39 -17.63 -8.33
C ARG A 130 -18.93 -17.31 -8.63
N ASP A 131 -18.64 -16.71 -9.77
CA ASP A 131 -17.27 -16.32 -10.11
C ASP A 131 -16.70 -15.29 -9.14
N LEU A 132 -17.50 -14.29 -8.74
CA LEU A 132 -17.09 -13.32 -7.73
C LEU A 132 -16.74 -14.02 -6.40
N HIS A 133 -17.55 -15.00 -5.98
CA HIS A 133 -17.26 -15.80 -4.79
C HIS A 133 -15.97 -16.62 -4.95
N ARG A 134 -15.77 -17.27 -6.10
CA ARG A 134 -14.54 -18.00 -6.45
C ARG A 134 -13.29 -17.12 -6.48
N VAL A 135 -13.39 -15.84 -6.85
CA VAL A 135 -12.26 -14.91 -6.76
C VAL A 135 -11.81 -14.72 -5.31
N ALA A 136 -12.75 -14.67 -4.36
CA ALA A 136 -12.45 -14.61 -2.94
C ALA A 136 -11.86 -15.93 -2.41
N GLU A 137 -12.43 -17.09 -2.80
CA GLU A 137 -11.89 -18.41 -2.44
C GLU A 137 -10.45 -18.61 -2.94
N GLY A 138 -10.15 -18.07 -4.12
CA GLY A 138 -8.80 -17.96 -4.67
C GLY A 138 -8.51 -18.89 -5.84
N PRO A 139 -7.22 -19.01 -6.23
CA PRO A 139 -6.83 -19.62 -7.49
C PRO A 139 -7.21 -21.10 -7.64
N GLU A 140 -7.39 -21.82 -6.53
CA GLU A 140 -7.73 -23.25 -6.54
C GLU A 140 -9.25 -23.52 -6.58
N ALA A 141 -10.08 -22.48 -6.67
CA ALA A 141 -11.55 -22.58 -6.70
C ALA A 141 -12.11 -23.07 -8.06
N GLY A 142 -11.39 -23.92 -8.79
CA GLY A 142 -11.79 -24.40 -10.12
C GLY A 142 -11.62 -23.36 -11.23
N TRP A 143 -10.65 -22.45 -11.09
CA TRP A 143 -10.15 -21.65 -12.21
C TRP A 143 -9.17 -22.48 -13.03
N GLU A 144 -9.09 -22.20 -14.33
CA GLU A 144 -8.19 -22.92 -15.25
C GLU A 144 -7.31 -21.95 -16.04
N GLY A 145 -6.21 -22.47 -16.59
CA GLY A 145 -5.33 -21.75 -17.50
C GLY A 145 -4.84 -20.39 -17.00
N THR A 146 -4.99 -19.37 -17.84
CA THR A 146 -4.53 -18.00 -17.59
C THR A 146 -5.23 -17.36 -16.39
N GLU A 147 -6.52 -17.62 -16.17
CA GLU A 147 -7.30 -17.04 -15.06
C GLU A 147 -6.76 -17.53 -13.70
N ALA A 148 -6.54 -18.84 -13.55
CA ALA A 148 -5.93 -19.39 -12.33
C ALA A 148 -4.52 -18.80 -12.11
N THR A 149 -3.75 -18.64 -13.19
CA THR A 149 -2.38 -18.11 -13.13
C THR A 149 -2.37 -16.63 -12.71
N LEU A 150 -3.30 -15.81 -13.20
CA LEU A 150 -3.47 -14.41 -12.82
C LEU A 150 -3.83 -14.26 -11.33
N LEU A 151 -4.71 -15.12 -10.80
CA LEU A 151 -5.06 -15.10 -9.38
C LEU A 151 -3.85 -15.48 -8.50
N ARG A 152 -3.08 -16.52 -8.87
CA ARG A 152 -1.82 -16.86 -8.18
C ARG A 152 -0.78 -15.74 -8.28
N PHE A 153 -0.72 -15.06 -9.43
CA PHE A 153 0.15 -13.91 -9.65
C PHE A 153 -0.17 -12.76 -8.71
N ALA A 154 -1.45 -12.40 -8.55
CA ALA A 154 -1.90 -11.38 -7.59
C ALA A 154 -1.55 -11.76 -6.15
N ASP A 155 -1.79 -13.02 -5.76
CA ASP A 155 -1.44 -13.53 -4.42
C ASP A 155 0.06 -13.41 -4.15
N GLN A 156 0.91 -13.81 -5.10
CA GLN A 156 2.37 -13.74 -4.97
C GLN A 156 2.87 -12.30 -4.91
N LEU A 157 2.41 -11.41 -5.78
CA LEU A 157 2.78 -10.00 -5.71
C LEU A 157 2.38 -9.38 -4.37
N TYR A 158 1.15 -9.59 -3.92
CA TYR A 158 0.68 -9.04 -2.64
C TYR A 158 1.50 -9.53 -1.45
N ARG A 159 1.76 -10.84 -1.37
CA ARG A 159 2.41 -11.50 -0.22
C ARG A 159 3.95 -11.39 -0.23
N ASN A 160 4.57 -11.59 -1.39
CA ASN A 160 6.03 -11.71 -1.55
C ASN A 160 6.67 -10.48 -2.19
N SER A 161 5.87 -9.49 -2.61
CA SER A 161 6.30 -8.35 -3.43
C SER A 161 7.09 -8.76 -4.67
N SER A 162 6.85 -9.96 -5.18
CA SER A 162 7.56 -10.60 -6.28
C SER A 162 6.76 -11.80 -6.77
N VAL A 163 7.07 -12.28 -7.98
CA VAL A 163 6.46 -13.51 -8.52
C VAL A 163 7.52 -14.50 -8.95
N THR A 164 7.22 -15.77 -8.74
CA THR A 164 8.09 -16.89 -9.10
C THR A 164 8.33 -16.97 -10.62
N ASP A 165 9.46 -17.55 -11.02
CA ASP A 165 9.76 -17.81 -12.44
C ASP A 165 8.70 -18.71 -13.09
N ALA A 166 8.14 -19.65 -12.34
CA ALA A 166 7.07 -20.52 -12.81
C ALA A 166 5.81 -19.74 -13.21
N ILE A 167 5.36 -18.80 -12.36
CA ILE A 167 4.19 -17.96 -12.67
C ILE A 167 4.49 -17.01 -13.83
N TRP A 168 5.67 -16.38 -13.83
CA TRP A 168 6.06 -15.48 -14.92
C TRP A 168 6.07 -16.21 -16.27
N LYS A 169 6.71 -17.38 -16.35
CA LYS A 169 6.76 -18.21 -17.57
C LYS A 169 5.38 -18.69 -18.01
N ALA A 170 4.51 -19.06 -17.08
CA ALA A 170 3.15 -19.49 -17.39
C ALA A 170 2.32 -18.36 -18.03
N LEU A 171 2.39 -17.13 -17.48
CA LEU A 171 1.73 -15.98 -18.10
C LEU A 171 2.36 -15.63 -19.45
N ALA A 172 3.70 -15.66 -19.57
CA ALA A 172 4.40 -15.35 -20.81
C ALA A 172 4.10 -16.31 -21.96
N ALA A 173 3.57 -17.51 -21.67
CA ALA A 173 3.09 -18.43 -22.70
C ALA A 173 1.76 -17.98 -23.36
N SER A 174 1.01 -17.09 -22.71
CA SER A 174 -0.27 -16.55 -23.20
C SER A 174 -0.25 -15.05 -23.45
N TYR A 175 0.81 -14.36 -23.01
CA TYR A 175 0.89 -12.92 -23.01
C TYR A 175 2.22 -12.42 -23.55
N ASP A 176 2.16 -11.33 -24.32
CA ASP A 176 3.35 -10.56 -24.65
C ASP A 176 3.81 -9.69 -23.47
N LEU A 177 4.92 -8.97 -23.69
CA LEU A 177 5.51 -8.09 -22.68
C LEU A 177 4.55 -7.01 -22.18
N PHE A 178 3.72 -6.42 -23.04
CA PHE A 178 2.81 -5.34 -22.65
C PHE A 178 1.76 -5.85 -21.68
N HIS A 179 1.15 -7.00 -21.99
CA HIS A 179 0.19 -7.65 -21.12
C HIS A 179 0.83 -8.06 -19.77
N LEU A 180 2.07 -8.55 -19.77
CA LEU A 180 2.79 -8.90 -18.52
C LEU A 180 3.04 -7.66 -17.65
N MET A 181 3.50 -6.56 -18.25
CA MET A 181 3.73 -5.30 -17.53
C MET A 181 2.41 -4.70 -17.01
N ASP A 182 1.33 -4.80 -17.78
CA ASP A 182 0.00 -4.36 -17.35
C ASP A 182 -0.62 -5.24 -16.27
N ALA A 183 -0.33 -6.55 -16.24
CA ALA A 183 -0.72 -7.41 -15.13
C ALA A 183 -0.04 -6.98 -13.82
N VAL A 184 1.26 -6.69 -13.87
CA VAL A 184 2.00 -6.09 -12.73
C VAL A 184 1.36 -4.76 -12.33
N GLU A 185 1.16 -3.84 -13.29
CA GLU A 185 0.62 -2.50 -12.97
C GLU A 185 -0.83 -2.56 -12.47
N THR A 186 -1.64 -3.51 -12.93
CA THR A 186 -3.01 -3.68 -12.41
C THR A 186 -2.98 -4.05 -10.93
N VAL A 187 -2.21 -5.07 -10.54
CA VAL A 187 -2.09 -5.44 -9.11
C VAL A 187 -1.51 -4.29 -8.28
N ASN A 188 -0.47 -3.62 -8.79
CA ASN A 188 0.13 -2.44 -8.17
C ASN A 188 -0.89 -1.33 -7.93
N HIS A 189 -1.60 -0.93 -8.98
CA HIS A 189 -2.51 0.21 -8.96
C HIS A 189 -3.63 -0.01 -7.94
N PHE A 190 -4.23 -1.20 -7.94
CA PHE A 190 -5.31 -1.51 -7.02
C PHE A 190 -4.81 -1.83 -5.61
N THR A 191 -3.54 -2.20 -5.42
CA THR A 191 -2.88 -2.21 -4.10
C THR A 191 -2.74 -0.78 -3.57
N VAL A 192 -2.28 0.17 -4.41
CA VAL A 192 -2.18 1.59 -4.06
C VAL A 192 -3.54 2.14 -3.63
N LEU A 193 -4.57 1.98 -4.47
CA LEU A 193 -5.92 2.46 -4.16
C LEU A 193 -6.47 1.79 -2.89
N SER A 194 -6.24 0.49 -2.69
CA SER A 194 -6.69 -0.19 -1.48
C SER A 194 -6.06 0.39 -0.22
N MET A 195 -4.75 0.66 -0.23
CA MET A 195 -4.04 1.27 0.91
C MET A 195 -4.55 2.67 1.23
N LEU A 196 -4.83 3.48 0.19
CA LEU A 196 -5.45 4.80 0.35
C LEU A 196 -6.83 4.68 0.95
N PHE A 197 -7.71 3.88 0.35
CA PHE A 197 -9.13 3.82 0.72
C PHE A 197 -9.33 3.23 2.11
N ASN A 198 -8.58 2.17 2.44
CA ASN A 198 -8.60 1.59 3.77
C ASN A 198 -8.12 2.62 4.81
N SER A 199 -6.99 3.29 4.55
CA SER A 199 -6.41 4.25 5.50
C SER A 199 -7.24 5.52 5.66
N PHE A 200 -7.87 5.99 4.59
CA PHE A 200 -8.73 7.18 4.61
C PHE A 200 -10.16 6.87 5.11
N GLY A 201 -10.49 5.59 5.27
CA GLY A 201 -11.82 5.14 5.68
C GLY A 201 -12.89 5.38 4.61
N VAL A 202 -12.54 5.29 3.32
CA VAL A 202 -13.50 5.42 2.23
C VAL A 202 -14.57 4.33 2.37
N GLN A 203 -15.84 4.73 2.28
CA GLN A 203 -16.97 3.82 2.37
C GLN A 203 -17.50 3.45 0.98
N PRO A 204 -18.12 2.27 0.81
CA PRO A 204 -18.78 1.90 -0.44
C PRO A 204 -19.86 2.92 -0.82
N ASP A 205 -20.04 3.13 -2.12
CA ASP A 205 -21.09 4.00 -2.63
C ASP A 205 -22.46 3.41 -2.29
N SER A 206 -23.41 4.26 -1.92
CA SER A 206 -24.77 3.84 -1.53
C SER A 206 -25.52 3.10 -2.66
N GLY A 207 -25.19 3.40 -3.91
CA GLY A 207 -25.75 2.73 -5.10
C GLY A 207 -25.18 1.34 -5.38
N THR A 208 -24.12 0.91 -4.67
CA THR A 208 -23.52 -0.42 -4.86
C THR A 208 -24.08 -1.40 -3.82
N SER A 209 -24.51 -2.58 -4.27
CA SER A 209 -25.08 -3.62 -3.41
C SER A 209 -24.08 -4.73 -3.03
N ASP A 210 -23.10 -5.02 -3.90
CA ASP A 210 -22.11 -6.06 -3.63
C ASP A 210 -21.25 -5.74 -2.42
N ARG A 211 -20.94 -6.77 -1.63
CA ARG A 211 -20.03 -6.67 -0.49
C ARG A 211 -18.93 -7.71 -0.57
N LEU A 212 -17.81 -7.47 0.11
CA LEU A 212 -16.74 -8.44 0.22
C LEU A 212 -17.34 -9.71 0.84
N PRO A 213 -17.07 -10.90 0.29
CA PRO A 213 -17.54 -12.14 0.86
C PRO A 213 -17.04 -12.29 2.30
N THR A 214 -17.98 -12.47 3.24
CA THR A 214 -17.69 -12.68 4.67
C THR A 214 -17.81 -14.14 5.07
N ASP A 215 -18.37 -14.97 4.19
CA ASP A 215 -18.50 -16.42 4.30
C ASP A 215 -17.29 -17.19 3.75
N VAL A 216 -16.34 -16.49 3.12
CA VAL A 216 -15.06 -17.05 2.65
C VAL A 216 -13.99 -16.81 3.71
N ALA A 217 -13.35 -17.89 4.18
CA ALA A 217 -12.24 -17.79 5.12
C ALA A 217 -11.04 -17.06 4.48
N TYR A 218 -10.48 -16.08 5.18
CA TYR A 218 -9.31 -15.36 4.70
C TYR A 218 -8.05 -16.24 4.80
N LYS A 219 -7.61 -16.76 3.66
CA LYS A 219 -6.40 -17.58 3.54
C LYS A 219 -5.64 -17.23 2.26
N VAL A 220 -4.40 -16.78 2.41
CA VAL A 220 -3.49 -16.51 1.30
C VAL A 220 -2.36 -17.53 1.34
N THR A 221 -2.30 -18.42 0.35
CA THR A 221 -1.27 -19.46 0.24
C THR A 221 -0.42 -19.21 -0.99
N VAL A 222 0.87 -18.96 -0.79
CA VAL A 222 1.84 -18.75 -1.86
C VAL A 222 3.09 -19.58 -1.59
N PRO A 223 3.87 -19.94 -2.62
CA PRO A 223 5.20 -20.50 -2.40
C PRO A 223 6.11 -19.51 -1.66
N ALA A 224 7.15 -20.03 -1.03
CA ALA A 224 8.21 -19.20 -0.45
C ALA A 224 8.78 -18.26 -1.51
N ARG A 225 9.11 -17.03 -1.09
CA ARG A 225 9.72 -16.04 -1.98
C ARG A 225 11.05 -16.56 -2.51
N GLU A 226 11.22 -16.52 -3.82
CA GLU A 226 12.49 -16.86 -4.48
C GLU A 226 13.59 -15.82 -4.16
N PRO A 227 14.87 -16.18 -4.32
CA PRO A 227 15.96 -15.21 -4.31
C PRO A 227 15.73 -14.10 -5.34
N PRO A 228 16.34 -12.91 -5.16
CA PRO A 228 16.33 -11.87 -6.19
C PRO A 228 16.81 -12.40 -7.55
N LEU A 229 16.17 -11.94 -8.63
CA LEU A 229 16.50 -12.34 -9.99
C LEU A 229 17.91 -11.88 -10.35
N ALA A 230 18.74 -12.81 -10.83
CA ALA A 230 20.10 -12.53 -11.28
C ALA A 230 20.18 -11.92 -12.69
N VAL A 231 19.09 -11.99 -13.45
CA VAL A 231 18.96 -11.45 -14.82
C VAL A 231 17.61 -10.74 -14.92
N ALA A 232 17.54 -9.66 -15.70
CA ALA A 232 16.29 -8.96 -15.92
C ALA A 232 15.31 -9.81 -16.73
N ARG A 233 14.04 -9.82 -16.32
CA ARG A 233 12.95 -10.36 -17.16
C ARG A 233 12.57 -9.37 -18.24
N VAL A 234 12.72 -8.07 -17.96
CA VAL A 234 12.54 -6.98 -18.91
C VAL A 234 13.83 -6.18 -19.01
N GLU A 235 14.58 -6.42 -20.08
CA GLU A 235 15.82 -5.68 -20.33
C GLU A 235 15.52 -4.19 -20.53
N PRO A 236 16.24 -3.27 -19.87
CA PRO A 236 16.03 -1.85 -20.07
C PRO A 236 16.37 -1.45 -21.51
N VAL A 237 15.75 -0.38 -22.03
CA VAL A 237 16.20 0.18 -23.31
C VAL A 237 17.64 0.70 -23.18
N PRO A 238 18.48 0.62 -24.23
CA PRO A 238 19.80 1.25 -24.21
C PRO A 238 19.69 2.78 -24.05
N GLY A 239 20.70 3.39 -23.42
CA GLY A 239 20.80 4.85 -23.28
C GLY A 239 21.05 5.30 -21.84
N ASP A 240 21.00 6.61 -21.65
CA ASP A 240 21.29 7.26 -20.38
C ASP A 240 20.12 7.19 -19.39
N GLY A 241 20.44 7.46 -18.12
CA GLY A 241 19.48 7.45 -17.03
C GLY A 241 19.32 6.10 -16.35
N ILE A 242 18.53 6.12 -15.28
CA ILE A 242 18.43 5.02 -14.32
C ILE A 242 17.71 3.80 -14.92
N ALA A 243 18.14 2.58 -14.56
CA ALA A 243 17.61 1.35 -15.15
C ALA A 243 16.09 1.21 -15.04
N VAL A 244 15.47 1.66 -13.95
CA VAL A 244 14.00 1.65 -13.80
C VAL A 244 13.30 2.46 -14.90
N GLY A 245 13.75 3.69 -15.18
CA GLY A 245 13.14 4.53 -16.22
C GLY A 245 13.26 3.89 -17.60
N ARG A 246 14.43 3.31 -17.90
CA ARG A 246 14.70 2.61 -19.15
C ARG A 246 13.95 1.28 -19.28
N THR A 247 13.67 0.60 -18.17
CA THR A 247 12.85 -0.63 -18.16
C THR A 247 11.40 -0.30 -18.53
N PHE A 248 10.82 0.71 -17.88
CA PHE A 248 9.45 1.10 -18.15
C PHE A 248 9.26 1.74 -19.53
N ALA A 249 10.30 2.36 -20.09
CA ALA A 249 10.28 2.87 -21.47
C ALA A 249 10.02 1.78 -22.53
N ARG A 250 10.17 0.48 -22.20
CA ARG A 250 9.75 -0.63 -23.07
C ARG A 250 8.24 -0.62 -23.35
N HIS A 251 7.43 -0.03 -22.47
CA HIS A 251 6.00 0.16 -22.66
C HIS A 251 5.65 1.65 -22.50
N ALA A 252 5.74 2.40 -23.59
CA ALA A 252 5.60 3.87 -23.58
C ALA A 252 4.26 4.35 -22.98
N GLN A 253 3.14 3.71 -23.34
CA GLN A 253 1.82 4.07 -22.81
C GLN A 253 1.71 3.85 -21.30
N LEU A 254 2.12 2.67 -20.79
CA LEU A 254 2.17 2.42 -19.34
C LEU A 254 3.13 3.37 -18.64
N ASN A 255 4.29 3.68 -19.25
CA ASN A 255 5.24 4.64 -18.68
C ASN A 255 4.63 6.04 -18.56
N GLN A 256 3.90 6.50 -19.58
CA GLN A 256 3.17 7.75 -19.56
C GLN A 256 2.10 7.74 -18.46
N ALA A 257 1.33 6.64 -18.32
CA ALA A 257 0.31 6.48 -17.29
C ALA A 257 0.88 6.50 -15.85
N ARG A 258 2.14 6.08 -15.66
CA ARG A 258 2.83 6.13 -14.36
C ARG A 258 3.40 7.52 -14.02
N GLY A 259 3.65 8.36 -15.03
CA GLY A 259 4.27 9.68 -14.90
C GLY A 259 3.61 10.58 -13.85
N PRO A 260 2.27 10.76 -13.85
CA PRO A 260 1.57 11.60 -12.87
C PRO A 260 1.81 11.21 -11.41
N ARG A 261 1.86 9.90 -11.08
CA ARG A 261 2.15 9.38 -9.73
C ARG A 261 3.55 9.79 -9.26
N ALA A 262 4.56 9.58 -10.12
CA ALA A 262 5.93 9.98 -9.83
C ALA A 262 6.09 11.50 -9.75
N ASN A 263 5.39 12.26 -10.60
CA ASN A 263 5.40 13.71 -10.59
C ASN A 263 4.84 14.26 -9.29
N PHE A 264 3.70 13.74 -8.80
CA PHE A 264 3.13 14.16 -7.53
C PHE A 264 4.16 14.04 -6.40
N ILE A 265 4.76 12.86 -6.22
CA ILE A 265 5.67 12.60 -5.10
C ILE A 265 6.96 13.44 -5.18
N ASN A 266 7.50 13.63 -6.38
CA ASN A 266 8.80 14.27 -6.56
C ASN A 266 8.74 15.79 -6.72
N ARG A 267 7.61 16.33 -7.20
CA ARG A 267 7.50 17.75 -7.61
C ARG A 267 6.35 18.50 -6.96
N VAL A 268 5.27 17.83 -6.55
CA VAL A 268 4.05 18.48 -6.02
C VAL A 268 3.94 18.34 -4.51
N SER A 269 4.30 17.18 -3.98
CA SER A 269 4.27 16.85 -2.55
C SER A 269 5.03 17.89 -1.71
N THR A 270 4.40 18.32 -0.62
CA THR A 270 5.01 19.21 0.39
C THR A 270 5.71 18.45 1.51
N LEU A 271 5.77 17.11 1.43
CA LEU A 271 6.46 16.29 2.41
C LEU A 271 7.95 16.62 2.40
N GLN A 272 8.54 16.84 3.58
CA GLN A 272 9.97 17.11 3.70
C GLN A 272 10.78 15.95 3.09
N PRO A 273 11.89 16.22 2.38
CA PRO A 273 12.70 15.18 1.75
C PRO A 273 13.08 14.04 2.71
N LYS A 274 13.49 14.37 3.94
CA LYS A 274 13.77 13.39 4.99
C LYS A 274 12.62 12.40 5.20
N TYR A 275 11.40 12.88 5.45
CA TYR A 275 10.23 12.01 5.68
C TYR A 275 9.82 11.24 4.44
N ARG A 276 9.95 11.84 3.25
CA ARG A 276 9.72 11.15 1.98
C ARG A 276 10.66 9.95 1.84
N GLU A 277 11.96 10.15 2.03
CA GLU A 277 12.93 9.07 1.90
C GLU A 277 12.76 8.00 2.98
N MET A 278 12.32 8.35 4.20
CA MET A 278 11.96 7.37 5.22
C MET A 278 10.82 6.45 4.78
N LEU A 279 9.76 7.01 4.20
CA LEU A 279 8.63 6.22 3.67
C LEU A 279 9.10 5.28 2.57
N ILE A 280 9.93 5.78 1.65
CA ILE A 280 10.40 5.05 0.47
C ILE A 280 11.37 3.92 0.84
N LEU A 281 12.39 4.23 1.64
CA LEU A 281 13.38 3.23 2.03
C LEU A 281 12.78 2.14 2.90
N ARG A 282 11.90 2.50 3.84
CA ARG A 282 11.26 1.50 4.70
C ARG A 282 10.36 0.57 3.91
N ILE A 283 9.54 1.08 2.99
CA ILE A 283 8.67 0.21 2.18
C ILE A 283 9.48 -0.64 1.19
N GLY A 284 10.58 -0.10 0.64
CA GLY A 284 11.52 -0.83 -0.20
C GLY A 284 12.20 -1.98 0.55
N TRP A 285 12.58 -1.75 1.81
CA TRP A 285 13.09 -2.78 2.71
C TRP A 285 12.07 -3.90 2.95
N ASP A 286 10.83 -3.55 3.31
CA ASP A 286 9.76 -4.50 3.59
C ASP A 286 9.39 -5.33 2.35
N CYS A 287 9.36 -4.70 1.17
CA CYS A 287 9.16 -5.35 -0.13
C CYS A 287 10.38 -6.14 -0.60
N ARG A 288 11.52 -6.04 0.10
CA ARG A 288 12.82 -6.63 -0.29
C ARG A 288 13.27 -6.21 -1.70
N ALA A 289 13.01 -4.95 -2.06
CA ALA A 289 13.40 -4.36 -3.34
C ALA A 289 14.75 -3.65 -3.21
N GLU A 290 15.83 -4.40 -3.42
CA GLU A 290 17.20 -3.89 -3.23
C GLU A 290 17.57 -2.79 -4.23
N TYR A 291 17.04 -2.84 -5.46
CA TYR A 291 17.22 -1.76 -6.43
C TYR A 291 16.64 -0.43 -5.93
N GLU A 292 15.40 -0.46 -5.42
CA GLU A 292 14.73 0.74 -4.89
C GLU A 292 15.54 1.35 -3.75
N TRP A 293 15.97 0.50 -2.82
CA TRP A 293 16.83 0.87 -1.71
C TRP A 293 18.11 1.55 -2.18
N ALA A 294 18.86 0.91 -3.09
CA ALA A 294 20.13 1.42 -3.56
C ALA A 294 19.99 2.80 -4.23
N GLN A 295 18.97 2.99 -5.06
CA GLN A 295 18.73 4.26 -5.73
C GLN A 295 18.38 5.38 -4.73
N HIS A 296 17.60 5.07 -3.70
CA HIS A 296 17.16 6.04 -2.71
C HIS A 296 18.20 6.34 -1.62
N VAL A 297 19.06 5.39 -1.28
CA VAL A 297 20.26 5.68 -0.48
C VAL A 297 21.26 6.52 -1.29
N GLY A 298 21.47 6.13 -2.55
CA GLY A 298 22.40 6.76 -3.47
C GLY A 298 21.78 7.93 -4.26
N ARG A 299 21.95 7.90 -5.58
CA ARG A 299 21.80 9.07 -6.45
C ARG A 299 20.40 9.70 -6.52
N VAL A 300 19.33 8.94 -6.29
CA VAL A 300 17.94 9.43 -6.43
C VAL A 300 17.50 10.13 -5.15
N GLY A 301 17.48 9.37 -4.06
CA GLY A 301 16.96 9.86 -2.77
C GLY A 301 18.00 10.58 -1.93
N ARG A 302 19.29 10.26 -2.10
CA ARG A 302 20.43 10.81 -1.35
C ARG A 302 20.18 10.83 0.15
N ALA A 303 19.66 9.71 0.68
CA ALA A 303 19.14 9.62 2.05
C ALA A 303 20.10 10.16 3.12
N ARG A 304 21.41 9.92 2.97
CA ARG A 304 22.44 10.39 3.90
C ARG A 304 22.54 11.92 3.97
N GLU A 305 22.32 12.62 2.86
CA GLU A 305 22.27 14.10 2.81
C GLU A 305 21.07 14.66 3.58
N HIS A 306 20.04 13.83 3.80
CA HIS A 306 18.86 14.18 4.59
C HIS A 306 18.97 13.73 6.05
N GLY A 307 20.17 13.33 6.49
CA GLY A 307 20.45 12.91 7.87
C GLY A 307 19.88 11.53 8.21
N LEU A 308 19.61 10.70 7.20
CA LEU A 308 19.14 9.33 7.40
C LEU A 308 20.32 8.36 7.44
N ASP A 309 20.30 7.48 8.43
CA ASP A 309 21.13 6.29 8.44
C ASP A 309 20.32 5.10 7.91
N PRO A 310 20.69 4.52 6.75
CA PRO A 310 20.01 3.37 6.19
C PRO A 310 19.95 2.16 7.14
N VAL A 311 20.92 1.98 8.05
CA VAL A 311 20.90 0.88 9.02
C VAL A 311 19.71 1.03 9.97
N ASN A 312 19.49 2.22 10.53
CA ASN A 312 18.36 2.48 11.42
C ASN A 312 17.01 2.30 10.71
N ILE A 313 16.93 2.62 9.41
CA ILE A 313 15.69 2.42 8.63
C ILE A 313 15.41 0.92 8.45
N ALA A 314 16.44 0.12 8.20
CA ALA A 314 16.32 -1.33 8.10
C ALA A 314 15.93 -1.98 9.45
N GLU A 315 16.47 -1.50 10.56
CA GLU A 315 16.06 -1.90 11.93
C GLU A 315 14.60 -1.50 12.23
N GLY A 316 14.11 -0.41 11.64
CA GLY A 316 12.71 -0.02 11.67
C GLY A 316 12.34 0.88 12.84
N PRO A 317 11.05 0.93 13.23
CA PRO A 317 10.56 1.89 14.22
C PRO A 317 11.13 1.67 15.62
N ASP A 318 11.72 0.51 15.93
CA ASP A 318 12.28 0.22 17.26
C ASP A 318 13.74 0.66 17.41
N ALA A 319 14.38 1.14 16.34
CA ALA A 319 15.72 1.73 16.46
C ALA A 319 15.69 2.92 17.45
N LYS A 320 16.76 3.06 18.23
CA LYS A 320 16.86 4.11 19.27
C LYS A 320 17.00 5.52 18.69
N ALA A 321 17.28 5.65 17.40
CA ALA A 321 17.62 6.89 16.73
C ALA A 321 16.42 7.81 16.43
N TRP A 322 15.18 7.31 16.54
CA TRP A 322 14.00 8.03 16.04
C TRP A 322 13.31 8.90 17.08
N ASP A 323 13.00 10.13 16.69
CA ASP A 323 12.02 10.94 17.40
C ASP A 323 10.60 10.34 17.30
N PRO A 324 9.60 10.86 18.06
CA PRO A 324 8.25 10.31 18.03
C PRO A 324 7.56 10.33 16.65
N LEU A 325 7.78 11.37 15.84
CA LEU A 325 7.17 11.52 14.51
C LEU A 325 7.81 10.54 13.52
N GLU A 326 9.14 10.47 13.51
CA GLU A 326 9.93 9.56 12.69
C GLU A 326 9.56 8.09 12.96
N ARG A 327 9.38 7.75 14.24
CA ARG A 327 8.92 6.43 14.67
C ARG A 327 7.52 6.12 14.16
N ALA A 328 6.61 7.09 14.22
CA ALA A 328 5.25 6.93 13.71
C ALA A 328 5.23 6.79 12.17
N ILE A 329 6.10 7.49 11.45
CA ILE A 329 6.26 7.35 9.99
C ILE A 329 6.69 5.94 9.63
N LEU A 330 7.74 5.40 10.28
CA LEU A 330 8.21 4.03 10.00
C LEU A 330 7.16 2.98 10.38
N ARG A 331 6.48 3.16 11.51
CA ARG A 331 5.38 2.25 11.90
C ARG A 331 4.23 2.29 10.90
N ALA A 332 3.88 3.46 10.38
CA ALA A 332 2.84 3.58 9.37
C ALA A 332 3.19 2.80 8.10
N VAL A 333 4.48 2.76 7.71
CA VAL A 333 4.95 1.96 6.58
C VAL A 333 4.81 0.47 6.86
N ASP A 334 5.25 0.00 8.03
CA ASP A 334 5.13 -1.41 8.42
C ASP A 334 3.67 -1.88 8.43
N GLU A 335 2.77 -1.05 8.97
CA GLU A 335 1.32 -1.29 8.97
C GLU A 335 0.75 -1.26 7.54
N LEU A 336 1.18 -0.33 6.70
CA LEU A 336 0.77 -0.25 5.30
C LEU A 336 1.19 -1.47 4.49
N PHE A 337 2.39 -1.99 4.73
CA PHE A 337 2.86 -3.23 4.13
C PHE A 337 2.02 -4.42 4.61
N ARG A 338 1.97 -4.64 5.93
CA ARG A 338 1.35 -5.80 6.58
C ARG A 338 -0.17 -5.83 6.47
N ASP A 339 -0.84 -4.72 6.78
CA ASP A 339 -2.29 -4.63 6.92
C ASP A 339 -2.96 -3.86 5.80
N THR A 340 -2.21 -3.33 4.83
CA THR A 340 -2.79 -2.50 3.76
C THR A 340 -3.56 -1.28 4.31
N MET A 341 -3.18 -0.81 5.51
CA MET A 341 -3.86 0.28 6.21
C MET A 341 -2.98 0.82 7.33
N VAL A 342 -3.02 2.14 7.59
CA VAL A 342 -2.48 2.74 8.82
C VAL A 342 -3.47 2.54 9.98
N SER A 343 -3.01 2.05 11.14
CA SER A 343 -3.85 1.84 12.32
C SER A 343 -4.39 3.14 12.91
N ASP A 344 -5.48 3.10 13.68
CA ASP A 344 -6.03 4.32 14.31
C ASP A 344 -5.02 4.98 15.25
N ARG A 345 -4.26 4.17 15.99
CA ARG A 345 -3.20 4.67 16.87
C ARG A 345 -2.14 5.45 16.09
N THR A 346 -1.56 4.83 15.06
CA THR A 346 -0.50 5.45 14.26
C THR A 346 -1.02 6.66 13.49
N TRP A 347 -2.26 6.60 12.99
CA TRP A 347 -2.93 7.73 12.37
C TRP A 347 -3.06 8.91 13.34
N SER A 348 -3.53 8.68 14.57
CA SER A 348 -3.65 9.72 15.59
C SER A 348 -2.30 10.29 16.03
N GLU A 349 -1.24 9.48 16.09
CA GLU A 349 0.11 9.95 16.39
C GLU A 349 0.65 10.87 15.28
N LEU A 350 0.51 10.48 14.01
CA LEU A 350 0.91 11.32 12.87
C LEU A 350 0.11 12.62 12.79
N ALA A 351 -1.21 12.57 13.03
CA ALA A 351 -2.10 13.72 12.95
C ALA A 351 -1.80 14.84 13.96
N GLN A 352 -0.95 14.59 14.97
CA GLN A 352 -0.46 15.64 15.86
C GLN A 352 0.49 16.62 15.16
N ARG A 353 1.12 16.20 14.05
CA ARG A 353 2.13 16.96 13.31
C ARG A 353 1.84 17.10 11.82
N PHE A 354 1.06 16.20 11.24
CA PHE A 354 0.66 16.22 9.85
C PHE A 354 -0.79 16.69 9.72
N ASP A 355 -1.01 17.68 8.86
CA ASP A 355 -2.35 18.01 8.39
C ASP A 355 -2.90 16.95 7.43
N THR A 356 -4.16 17.08 7.01
CA THR A 356 -4.80 16.15 6.08
C THR A 356 -4.01 15.96 4.79
N GLY A 357 -3.41 17.03 4.25
CA GLY A 357 -2.63 16.97 3.01
C GLY A 357 -1.37 16.11 3.18
N LEU A 358 -0.63 16.31 4.28
CA LEU A 358 0.54 15.51 4.62
C LEU A 358 0.18 14.06 4.97
N MET A 359 -0.95 13.82 5.66
CA MET A 359 -1.46 12.47 5.92
C MET A 359 -1.75 11.72 4.62
N MET A 360 -2.48 12.35 3.68
CA MET A 360 -2.75 11.77 2.36
C MET A 360 -1.48 11.52 1.56
N THR A 361 -0.56 12.49 1.59
CA THR A 361 0.73 12.42 0.88
C THR A 361 1.62 11.31 1.43
N ALA A 362 1.65 11.08 2.74
CA ALA A 362 2.45 10.03 3.36
C ALA A 362 1.95 8.64 2.96
N VAL A 363 0.63 8.39 3.07
CA VAL A 363 0.01 7.12 2.65
C VAL A 363 0.21 6.89 1.14
N PHE A 364 0.03 7.93 0.32
CA PHE A 364 0.23 7.85 -1.13
C PHE A 364 1.69 7.58 -1.52
N THR A 365 2.64 8.18 -0.83
CA THR A 365 4.07 7.96 -1.09
C THR A 365 4.45 6.51 -0.78
N ALA A 366 4.15 6.02 0.43
CA ALA A 366 4.48 4.65 0.81
C ALA A 366 3.78 3.61 -0.09
N SER A 367 2.50 3.79 -0.40
CA SER A 367 1.77 2.86 -1.27
C SER A 367 2.31 2.85 -2.71
N SER A 368 2.66 4.03 -3.25
CA SER A 368 3.24 4.14 -4.60
C SER A 368 4.61 3.47 -4.70
N TYR A 369 5.41 3.51 -3.64
CA TYR A 369 6.71 2.85 -3.59
C TYR A 369 6.61 1.35 -3.23
N ARG A 370 5.53 0.89 -2.58
CA ARG A 370 5.17 -0.54 -2.57
C ARG A 370 4.94 -1.04 -4.00
N ALA A 371 4.11 -0.34 -4.77
CA ALA A 371 3.85 -0.67 -6.18
C ALA A 371 5.15 -0.66 -7.02
N THR A 372 6.00 0.36 -6.86
CA THR A 372 7.27 0.44 -7.57
C THR A 372 8.19 -0.72 -7.19
N SER A 373 8.32 -1.03 -5.89
CA SER A 373 9.10 -2.18 -5.40
C SER A 373 8.61 -3.52 -5.97
N MET A 374 7.29 -3.73 -6.03
CA MET A 374 6.69 -4.92 -6.63
C MET A 374 7.02 -5.03 -8.12
N SER A 375 6.95 -3.92 -8.87
CA SER A 375 7.38 -3.91 -10.26
C SER A 375 8.86 -4.24 -10.42
N LEU A 376 9.74 -3.60 -9.65
CA LEU A 376 11.18 -3.81 -9.80
C LEU A 376 11.56 -5.27 -9.56
N ASN A 377 10.99 -5.87 -8.52
CA ASN A 377 11.19 -7.28 -8.22
C ASN A 377 10.60 -8.20 -9.29
N ALA A 378 9.41 -7.91 -9.81
CA ALA A 378 8.74 -8.75 -10.80
C ALA A 378 9.37 -8.67 -12.19
N LEU A 379 9.83 -7.48 -12.60
CA LEU A 379 10.50 -7.21 -13.87
C LEU A 379 12.00 -7.55 -13.83
N GLY A 380 12.56 -7.71 -12.63
CA GLY A 380 13.97 -8.04 -12.42
C GLY A 380 14.91 -6.88 -12.75
N VAL A 381 14.57 -5.66 -12.35
CA VAL A 381 15.47 -4.51 -12.58
C VAL A 381 16.75 -4.68 -11.76
N GLN A 382 17.89 -4.64 -12.45
CA GLN A 382 19.19 -4.96 -11.88
C GLN A 382 19.87 -3.73 -11.26
N LEU A 383 20.61 -3.96 -10.17
CA LEU A 383 21.49 -2.98 -9.54
C LEU A 383 22.61 -2.54 -10.49
N GLU A 384 23.07 -1.30 -10.33
CA GLU A 384 24.21 -0.76 -11.05
C GLU A 384 25.51 -1.01 -10.27
N PRO A 385 26.68 -1.07 -10.95
CA PRO A 385 27.96 -1.18 -10.27
C PRO A 385 28.17 -0.04 -9.26
N GLY A 386 28.46 -0.40 -8.00
CA GLY A 386 28.67 0.57 -6.92
C GLY A 386 27.42 0.97 -6.13
N ASP A 387 26.25 0.48 -6.50
CA ASP A 387 25.01 0.67 -5.73
C ASP A 387 25.14 0.14 -4.29
N GLU A 388 24.69 0.92 -3.31
CA GLU A 388 24.68 0.52 -1.90
C GLU A 388 23.62 -0.56 -1.67
N ARG A 389 24.07 -1.74 -1.25
CA ARG A 389 23.21 -2.90 -0.98
C ARG A 389 22.49 -2.81 0.35
N PHE A 390 21.57 -3.74 0.57
CA PHE A 390 20.89 -3.85 1.86
C PHE A 390 21.90 -4.01 3.01
N PRO A 391 21.75 -3.26 4.13
CA PRO A 391 22.58 -3.44 5.31
C PRO A 391 22.32 -4.80 5.96
N LYS A 392 23.32 -5.32 6.67
CA LYS A 392 23.17 -6.50 7.52
C LYS A 392 22.63 -6.06 8.87
N VAL A 393 21.36 -6.36 9.15
CA VAL A 393 20.73 -6.14 10.46
C VAL A 393 20.44 -7.48 11.13
N THR A 394 20.53 -7.54 12.47
CA THR A 394 20.35 -8.77 13.26
C THR A 394 18.90 -9.25 13.37
N SER A 395 17.93 -8.40 13.05
CA SER A 395 16.50 -8.72 13.11
C SER A 395 15.95 -9.06 11.72
N ARG A 396 15.68 -10.35 11.47
CA ARG A 396 14.75 -10.76 10.42
C ARG A 396 13.98 -12.01 10.78
#